data_AF-A0A0G2ALY1-F1
#
_entry.id   AF-A0A0G2ALY1-F1
#
_cell.length_a   1.000
_cell.length_b   1.000
_cell.length_c   1.000
_cell.angle_alpha   90.00
_cell.angle_beta   90.00
_cell.angle_gamma   90.00
#
_symmetry.space_group_name_H-M   'P 1'
#
loop_
_entity.id
_entity.type
_entity.pdbx_description
1 polymer ?
#
loop_
_entity_poly.entity_id
_entity_poly.type
_entity_poly.pdbx_seq_one_letter_code
_entity_poly.pdbx_strand_id
1 'polypeptide(L)'
;MKRRLFGMLVGAFLFGFFAASFFAASPSEQMEFQPSEEAVVFSGRVYSSGLANRMFFDTAYTKAASHPLKAPANIRAIVSPHHLLVADRVAALFSSVASKRVQTVIVLSPNHFSRGRAPIVLSEGAWATPYGPVLSDAGTARELAKSFSDTSSRVISIDETPFAEEHGIAALTPFIARSFPNANIVPILFDETAIGYGEVSDLMRKLVALRPDAFLVASVDFSHYLPSAPQSFHDDVSIACLKRGLNCQPLDGSPDLEVDSNAALGALKIWNALMEAERFTLAFHTSSLGLIPSGRADENTSHIGGWFSSGDASAEPFASFQVVGDIMLDRGVRLKMDEYGVSYPWEQVERFLRGTHFVVGNLEGTVSERPSRFTYNPPFQFVFDPSAVEEMRALINLVSLANNHSRDVGIAGEEETREWLDDLGVAWFGSFADPTLIRIAGAGGFQIAFVGWNVFASSEDTLVKAIAQARDEADFTVVMPHWGTEYQSVHSAEQRRLAERIVGMGADLIVGSHSHVVQDTEVIQGVPVVYSLGNFVFDQPIPETWTGLSLGVTVEPQFVTLYLLPVGTKDGQPVPLSDAAAEETFSILPASSSFYDLPARGVLRVPRLAR
;
A
#
# COMPACT_ATOMS: atom_id res chain seq x y z
N MET A 1 27.64 -41.71 -53.27
CA MET A 1 26.42 -42.06 -54.05
C MET A 1 25.60 -40.78 -54.28
N LYS A 2 25.02 -40.48 -55.46
CA LYS A 2 23.73 -41.00 -56.01
C LYS A 2 22.58 -40.87 -54.99
N ARG A 3 21.46 -40.16 -55.19
CA ARG A 3 20.93 -39.20 -56.22
C ARG A 3 20.07 -38.13 -55.44
N ARG A 4 19.73 -36.90 -55.86
CA ARG A 4 18.92 -36.41 -57.03
C ARG A 4 17.54 -37.12 -57.15
N LEU A 5 16.41 -36.51 -57.48
CA LEU A 5 15.97 -35.18 -57.99
C LEU A 5 14.52 -34.93 -57.42
N PHE A 6 13.66 -33.92 -57.66
CA PHE A 6 13.47 -32.71 -58.49
C PHE A 6 12.28 -31.90 -57.84
N GLY A 7 11.90 -30.65 -58.16
CA GLY A 7 12.49 -29.62 -59.01
C GLY A 7 11.52 -28.48 -59.41
N MET A 8 12.10 -27.28 -59.63
CA MET A 8 11.61 -26.15 -60.46
C MET A 8 10.35 -25.36 -60.03
N LEU A 9 10.07 -24.16 -60.59
CA LEU A 9 10.86 -22.92 -60.81
C LEU A 9 9.93 -21.82 -61.40
N VAL A 10 10.43 -20.57 -61.57
CA VAL A 10 9.79 -19.41 -62.25
C VAL A 10 8.65 -18.76 -61.42
N GLY A 11 8.45 -17.44 -61.41
CA GLY A 11 9.09 -16.35 -62.18
C GLY A 11 9.31 -15.06 -61.38
N ALA A 12 9.72 -13.99 -62.08
CA ALA A 12 10.30 -12.79 -61.47
C ALA A 12 9.52 -11.50 -61.76
N PHE A 13 9.78 -10.47 -60.95
CA PHE A 13 9.63 -9.03 -61.21
C PHE A 13 8.34 -8.50 -61.88
N LEU A 14 7.65 -7.59 -61.19
CA LEU A 14 7.11 -6.38 -61.82
C LEU A 14 7.00 -5.22 -60.82
N PHE A 15 7.41 -4.03 -61.25
CA PHE A 15 7.19 -2.76 -60.53
C PHE A 15 5.77 -2.26 -60.81
N GLY A 16 5.09 -1.65 -59.83
CA GLY A 16 3.75 -1.12 -60.02
C GLY A 16 3.39 -0.03 -59.00
N PHE A 17 3.43 1.23 -59.44
CA PHE A 17 2.78 2.34 -58.73
C PHE A 17 1.26 2.17 -58.78
N PHE A 18 0.56 2.50 -57.68
CA PHE A 18 -0.72 3.19 -57.78
C PHE A 18 -0.86 4.23 -56.65
N ALA A 19 -1.68 5.26 -56.90
CA ALA A 19 -1.63 6.52 -56.17
C ALA A 19 -2.45 6.56 -54.87
N ALA A 20 -2.18 7.58 -54.06
CA ALA A 20 -2.86 7.83 -52.79
C ALA A 20 -4.35 8.23 -52.95
N SER A 21 -5.12 8.01 -51.89
CA SER A 21 -6.38 8.70 -51.62
C SER A 21 -6.31 9.28 -50.22
N PHE A 22 -6.33 10.61 -50.12
CA PHE A 22 -6.26 11.31 -48.84
C PHE A 22 -7.59 11.23 -48.08
N PHE A 23 -7.54 10.83 -46.81
CA PHE A 23 -8.41 11.40 -45.79
C PHE A 23 -7.54 12.18 -44.81
N ALA A 24 -7.61 13.51 -44.88
CA ALA A 24 -6.84 14.38 -44.02
C ALA A 24 -7.50 14.47 -42.64
N ALA A 25 -7.10 13.60 -41.72
CA ALA A 25 -7.17 13.94 -40.30
C ALA A 25 -6.21 15.10 -40.05
N SER A 26 -6.66 16.14 -39.34
CA SER A 26 -5.78 17.24 -38.93
C SER A 26 -4.66 16.68 -38.04
N PRO A 27 -3.39 17.01 -38.28
CA PRO A 27 -2.33 16.64 -37.34
C PRO A 27 -2.64 17.23 -35.97
N SER A 28 -2.69 16.37 -34.95
CA SER A 28 -2.35 16.80 -33.60
C SER A 28 -0.92 17.32 -33.63
N GLU A 29 -0.63 18.45 -33.00
CA GLU A 29 0.72 19.03 -32.93
C GLU A 29 1.65 18.10 -32.14
N GLN A 30 2.25 17.12 -32.83
CA GLN A 30 3.40 16.39 -32.32
C GLN A 30 4.53 17.40 -32.19
N MET A 31 4.86 17.76 -30.95
CA MET A 31 5.75 18.86 -30.65
C MET A 31 7.16 18.54 -31.15
N GLU A 32 7.52 19.10 -32.32
CA GLU A 32 8.79 18.78 -32.97
C GLU A 32 9.97 19.24 -32.10
N PHE A 33 10.88 18.29 -31.87
CA PHE A 33 12.04 18.47 -31.01
C PHE A 33 13.22 19.01 -31.83
N GLN A 34 13.49 20.30 -31.67
CA GLN A 34 14.75 20.90 -32.07
C GLN A 34 15.57 21.14 -30.79
N PRO A 35 16.75 20.51 -30.62
CA PRO A 35 17.64 20.84 -29.52
C PRO A 35 18.20 22.25 -29.73
N SER A 36 18.54 22.94 -28.64
CA SER A 36 19.28 24.19 -28.70
C SER A 36 20.68 23.95 -29.30
N GLU A 37 21.06 24.69 -30.34
CA GLU A 37 22.39 24.57 -30.96
C GLU A 37 23.53 25.09 -30.06
N GLU A 38 23.20 25.83 -28.99
CA GLU A 38 24.16 26.28 -27.98
C GLU A 38 24.53 25.13 -27.03
N ALA A 39 25.79 24.68 -27.10
CA ALA A 39 26.35 23.70 -26.19
C ALA A 39 26.58 24.31 -24.79
N VAL A 40 25.67 24.08 -23.86
CA VAL A 40 25.79 24.56 -22.47
C VAL A 40 27.00 23.92 -21.79
N VAL A 41 28.04 24.72 -21.54
CA VAL A 41 29.24 24.29 -20.81
C VAL A 41 28.96 24.31 -19.31
N PHE A 42 28.44 23.19 -18.81
CA PHE A 42 28.24 22.96 -17.38
C PHE A 42 29.55 22.51 -16.70
N SER A 43 29.88 23.12 -15.55
CA SER A 43 31.15 22.89 -14.82
C SER A 43 31.01 22.11 -13.51
N GLY A 44 29.80 21.70 -13.13
CA GLY A 44 29.52 20.88 -11.95
C GLY A 44 29.56 19.37 -12.21
N ARG A 45 29.02 18.58 -11.28
CA ARG A 45 28.92 17.11 -11.42
C ARG A 45 27.83 16.73 -12.42
N VAL A 46 28.16 15.85 -13.37
CA VAL A 46 27.18 15.32 -14.34
C VAL A 46 26.86 13.86 -14.02
N TYR A 47 25.58 13.54 -13.97
CA TYR A 47 24.98 12.24 -13.68
C TYR A 47 24.52 11.55 -14.97
N SER A 48 24.37 10.22 -14.91
CA SER A 48 23.69 9.45 -15.95
C SER A 48 22.17 9.49 -15.75
N SER A 49 21.38 9.45 -16.81
CA SER A 49 19.94 9.16 -16.75
C SER A 49 19.63 7.65 -16.55
N GLY A 50 20.57 6.89 -15.97
CA GLY A 50 20.58 5.42 -15.94
C GLY A 50 20.74 4.82 -17.34
N LEU A 51 19.66 4.83 -18.12
CA LEU A 51 19.59 4.33 -19.48
C LEU A 51 19.82 5.45 -20.51
N ALA A 52 20.95 5.41 -21.22
CA ALA A 52 21.30 6.41 -22.24
C ALA A 52 20.76 6.10 -23.67
N ASN A 53 19.96 5.04 -23.84
CA ASN A 53 19.52 4.59 -25.17
C ASN A 53 18.30 5.40 -25.69
N ARG A 54 18.54 6.39 -26.55
CA ARG A 54 17.48 7.19 -27.19
C ARG A 54 16.39 6.34 -27.88
N MET A 55 16.75 5.23 -28.52
CA MET A 55 15.81 4.38 -29.25
C MET A 55 14.75 3.74 -28.34
N PHE A 56 15.11 3.48 -27.07
CA PHE A 56 14.18 2.99 -26.06
C PHE A 56 13.08 4.02 -25.77
N PHE A 57 13.46 5.26 -25.46
CA PHE A 57 12.49 6.33 -25.19
C PHE A 57 11.71 6.72 -26.44
N ASP A 58 12.34 6.82 -27.62
CA ASP A 58 11.61 7.07 -28.88
C ASP A 58 10.60 5.95 -29.19
N THR A 59 10.88 4.70 -28.81
CA THR A 59 9.91 3.58 -28.87
C THR A 59 8.79 3.74 -27.84
N ALA A 60 9.10 4.14 -26.60
CA ALA A 60 8.12 4.36 -25.54
C ALA A 60 7.12 5.48 -25.90
N TYR A 61 7.60 6.61 -26.42
CA TYR A 61 6.74 7.69 -26.92
C TYR A 61 5.95 7.28 -28.18
N THR A 62 6.50 6.41 -29.04
CA THR A 62 5.77 5.85 -30.20
C THR A 62 4.62 4.93 -29.74
N LYS A 63 4.83 4.12 -28.71
CA LYS A 63 3.75 3.35 -28.06
C LYS A 63 2.72 4.26 -27.40
N ALA A 64 3.15 5.26 -26.63
CA ALA A 64 2.27 6.23 -25.97
C ALA A 64 1.30 6.93 -26.94
N ALA A 65 1.78 7.29 -28.15
CA ALA A 65 0.96 7.91 -29.18
C ALA A 65 -0.22 7.04 -29.69
N SER A 66 -0.20 5.71 -29.45
CA SER A 66 -1.33 4.83 -29.77
C SER A 66 -2.47 4.88 -28.73
N HIS A 67 -2.17 5.30 -27.49
CA HIS A 67 -3.11 5.40 -26.38
C HIS A 67 -2.96 6.76 -25.66
N PRO A 68 -3.24 7.89 -26.36
CA PRO A 68 -2.90 9.22 -25.86
C PRO A 68 -3.78 9.65 -24.68
N LEU A 69 -3.13 9.92 -23.55
CA LEU A 69 -3.75 10.56 -22.39
C LEU A 69 -4.06 12.03 -22.68
N LYS A 70 -5.17 12.53 -22.12
CA LYS A 70 -5.65 13.91 -22.30
C LYS A 70 -5.85 14.59 -20.96
N ALA A 71 -4.77 15.14 -20.42
CA ALA A 71 -4.84 15.97 -19.23
C ALA A 71 -5.53 17.31 -19.54
N PRO A 72 -6.21 17.93 -18.56
CA PRO A 72 -6.65 19.33 -18.63
C PRO A 72 -5.51 20.31 -18.93
N ALA A 73 -5.85 21.52 -19.38
CA ALA A 73 -4.87 22.60 -19.44
C ALA A 73 -4.44 23.03 -18.02
N ASN A 74 -3.20 23.50 -17.89
CA ASN A 74 -2.62 24.07 -16.65
C ASN A 74 -2.43 23.09 -15.47
N ILE A 75 -2.23 21.79 -15.73
CA ILE A 75 -1.67 20.86 -14.72
C ILE A 75 -0.35 21.42 -14.20
N ARG A 76 -0.14 21.32 -12.88
CA ARG A 76 1.11 21.70 -12.20
C ARG A 76 1.78 20.58 -11.42
N ALA A 77 1.14 19.43 -11.23
CA ALA A 77 1.78 18.30 -10.59
C ALA A 77 1.30 16.94 -11.13
N ILE A 78 2.21 15.96 -11.12
CA ILE A 78 1.94 14.54 -11.40
C ILE A 78 2.58 13.65 -10.35
N VAL A 79 2.01 12.45 -10.19
CA VAL A 79 2.74 11.28 -9.68
C VAL A 79 3.09 10.38 -10.86
N SER A 80 4.33 9.91 -10.90
CA SER A 80 4.82 8.99 -11.92
C SER A 80 5.61 7.87 -11.27
N PRO A 81 5.41 6.61 -11.70
CA PRO A 81 6.37 5.53 -11.45
C PRO A 81 7.71 5.84 -12.13
N HIS A 82 8.80 5.27 -11.62
CA HIS A 82 10.15 5.36 -12.21
C HIS A 82 10.69 4.03 -12.75
N HIS A 83 10.10 2.89 -12.40
CA HIS A 83 10.41 1.61 -13.03
C HIS A 83 10.16 1.67 -14.55
N LEU A 84 11.25 1.63 -15.34
CA LEU A 84 11.21 1.76 -16.81
C LEU A 84 10.48 0.61 -17.55
N LEU A 85 9.97 -0.41 -16.84
CA LEU A 85 9.07 -1.42 -17.40
C LEU A 85 7.80 -0.78 -17.98
N VAL A 86 7.28 0.26 -17.34
CA VAL A 86 6.10 1.04 -17.77
C VAL A 86 6.47 2.32 -18.53
N ALA A 87 7.65 2.36 -19.17
CA ALA A 87 8.15 3.57 -19.86
C ALA A 87 7.20 4.16 -20.92
N ASP A 88 6.32 3.35 -21.54
CA ASP A 88 5.30 3.84 -22.48
C ASP A 88 4.10 4.51 -21.78
N ARG A 89 3.75 4.06 -20.57
CA ARG A 89 2.76 4.73 -19.70
C ARG A 89 3.32 6.03 -19.14
N VAL A 90 4.58 6.03 -18.69
CA VAL A 90 5.32 7.24 -18.29
C VAL A 90 5.41 8.22 -19.46
N ALA A 91 5.78 7.76 -20.67
CA ALA A 91 5.79 8.60 -21.87
C ALA A 91 4.41 9.18 -22.20
N ALA A 92 3.31 8.43 -22.02
CA ALA A 92 1.95 8.93 -22.24
C ALA A 92 1.57 10.01 -21.22
N LEU A 93 1.89 9.81 -19.94
CA LEU A 93 1.65 10.78 -18.86
C LEU A 93 2.43 12.07 -19.12
N PHE A 94 3.75 11.97 -19.29
CA PHE A 94 4.63 13.11 -19.60
C PHE A 94 4.29 13.80 -20.93
N SER A 95 3.75 13.09 -21.93
CA SER A 95 3.25 13.72 -23.17
C SER A 95 2.00 14.56 -22.92
N SER A 96 1.09 14.09 -22.05
CA SER A 96 -0.18 14.77 -21.77
C SER A 96 -0.03 16.11 -21.03
N VAL A 97 1.11 16.34 -20.37
CA VAL A 97 1.43 17.56 -19.60
C VAL A 97 2.57 18.39 -20.21
N ALA A 98 3.09 18.01 -21.38
CA ALA A 98 4.28 18.61 -21.99
C ALA A 98 4.10 20.12 -22.29
N SER A 99 5.15 20.92 -22.03
CA SER A 99 5.10 22.37 -22.16
C SER A 99 6.48 23.01 -22.32
N LYS A 100 6.66 23.77 -23.41
CA LYS A 100 7.84 24.65 -23.61
C LYS A 100 7.83 25.91 -22.71
N ARG A 101 6.77 26.14 -21.92
CA ARG A 101 6.64 27.32 -21.04
C ARG A 101 7.21 27.08 -19.63
N VAL A 102 7.22 25.84 -19.15
CA VAL A 102 7.76 25.49 -17.84
C VAL A 102 9.27 25.75 -17.83
N GLN A 103 9.74 26.55 -16.87
CA GLN A 103 11.17 26.83 -16.65
C GLN A 103 11.75 26.04 -15.46
N THR A 104 10.88 25.42 -14.65
CA THR A 104 11.24 24.73 -13.40
C THR A 104 10.45 23.45 -13.26
N VAL A 105 11.12 22.31 -13.07
CA VAL A 105 10.48 21.04 -12.67
C VAL A 105 11.05 20.56 -11.34
N ILE A 106 10.27 20.62 -10.28
CA ILE A 106 10.63 20.01 -8.99
C ILE A 106 10.48 18.49 -9.15
N VAL A 107 11.52 17.72 -8.80
CA VAL A 107 11.50 16.25 -8.87
C VAL A 107 11.74 15.71 -7.46
N LEU A 108 10.72 15.06 -6.91
CA LEU A 108 10.76 14.39 -5.62
C LEU A 108 11.01 12.89 -5.83
N SER A 109 11.77 12.26 -4.94
CA SER A 109 12.09 10.82 -4.97
C SER A 109 12.42 10.34 -3.55
N PRO A 110 12.26 9.05 -3.24
CA PRO A 110 12.96 8.46 -2.10
C PRO A 110 14.48 8.51 -2.31
N ASN A 111 15.20 8.38 -1.20
CA ASN A 111 16.63 8.13 -1.13
C ASN A 111 16.85 6.62 -0.94
N HIS A 112 16.84 5.83 -2.03
CA HIS A 112 16.82 4.36 -1.97
C HIS A 112 18.03 3.72 -1.25
N PHE A 113 19.05 4.52 -0.93
CA PHE A 113 20.27 4.08 -0.28
C PHE A 113 20.45 4.68 1.13
N SER A 114 19.53 5.51 1.62
CA SER A 114 19.64 6.32 2.86
C SER A 114 21.03 6.98 3.02
N ARG A 115 21.54 7.57 1.92
CA ARG A 115 22.85 8.25 1.89
C ARG A 115 22.65 9.75 1.93
N GLY A 116 23.48 10.47 2.70
CA GLY A 116 23.47 11.93 2.71
C GLY A 116 24.11 12.49 3.97
N ARG A 117 23.82 13.77 4.25
CA ARG A 117 24.20 14.46 5.50
C ARG A 117 23.02 15.16 6.18
N ALA A 118 21.79 14.82 5.77
CA ALA A 118 20.53 15.35 6.26
C ALA A 118 19.36 14.50 5.70
N PRO A 119 18.19 14.45 6.36
CA PRO A 119 17.00 13.73 5.86
C PRO A 119 16.47 14.24 4.51
N ILE A 120 16.64 15.52 4.19
CA ILE A 120 16.34 16.10 2.88
C ILE A 120 17.67 16.35 2.14
N VAL A 121 17.80 15.82 0.92
CA VAL A 121 19.01 16.00 0.10
C VAL A 121 18.68 16.69 -1.23
N LEU A 122 19.51 17.65 -1.61
CA LEU A 122 19.44 18.46 -2.83
C LEU A 122 20.74 18.32 -3.65
N SER A 123 20.70 18.60 -4.96
CA SER A 123 21.88 18.62 -5.84
C SER A 123 21.91 19.84 -6.77
N GLU A 124 23.12 20.37 -6.98
CA GLU A 124 23.44 21.42 -7.96
C GLU A 124 23.90 20.88 -9.32
N GLY A 125 23.94 19.55 -9.50
CA GLY A 125 24.47 18.86 -10.69
C GLY A 125 23.60 18.95 -11.95
N ALA A 126 23.93 18.12 -12.94
CA ALA A 126 23.17 18.01 -14.19
C ALA A 126 23.08 16.54 -14.63
N TRP A 127 22.05 16.18 -15.40
CA TRP A 127 21.83 14.82 -15.91
C TRP A 127 22.03 14.77 -17.40
N ALA A 128 22.92 13.89 -17.86
CA ALA A 128 23.09 13.59 -19.28
C ALA A 128 21.97 12.64 -19.73
N THR A 129 21.05 13.14 -20.57
CA THR A 129 19.94 12.36 -21.12
C THR A 129 20.09 12.12 -22.63
N PRO A 130 19.35 11.16 -23.22
CA PRO A 130 19.39 10.91 -24.68
C PRO A 130 18.82 12.05 -25.54
N TYR A 131 18.21 13.07 -24.93
CA TYR A 131 17.67 14.26 -25.59
C TYR A 131 18.48 15.53 -25.29
N GLY A 132 19.57 15.44 -24.51
CA GLY A 132 20.39 16.58 -24.07
C GLY A 132 20.58 16.63 -22.55
N PRO A 133 21.36 17.59 -22.03
CA PRO A 133 21.53 17.77 -20.59
C PRO A 133 20.28 18.39 -19.95
N VAL A 134 19.92 17.91 -18.77
CA VAL A 134 18.96 18.56 -17.86
C VAL A 134 19.75 19.14 -16.69
N LEU A 135 19.59 20.44 -16.40
CA LEU A 135 20.41 21.16 -15.42
C LEU A 135 19.66 21.34 -14.10
N SER A 136 20.34 21.29 -12.95
CA SER A 136 19.73 21.73 -11.68
C SER A 136 19.57 23.25 -11.62
N ASP A 137 18.48 23.69 -11.00
CA ASP A 137 18.35 25.05 -10.48
C ASP A 137 19.09 25.18 -9.14
N ALA A 138 20.42 25.32 -9.25
CA ALA A 138 21.31 25.54 -8.11
C ALA A 138 20.96 26.82 -7.31
N GLY A 139 20.21 27.76 -7.88
CA GLY A 139 19.71 28.94 -7.18
C GLY A 139 18.71 28.57 -6.10
N THR A 140 17.62 27.92 -6.49
CA THR A 140 16.60 27.42 -5.54
C THR A 140 17.17 26.37 -4.59
N ALA A 141 18.08 25.48 -5.03
CA ALA A 141 18.72 24.52 -4.13
C ALA A 141 19.49 25.20 -2.98
N ARG A 142 20.28 26.23 -3.29
CA ARG A 142 21.03 27.02 -2.29
C ARG A 142 20.11 27.84 -1.38
N GLU A 143 19.05 28.41 -1.92
CA GLU A 143 18.10 29.22 -1.14
C GLU A 143 17.30 28.35 -0.17
N LEU A 144 16.83 27.18 -0.60
CA LEU A 144 16.25 26.16 0.29
C LEU A 144 17.25 25.75 1.36
N ALA A 145 18.45 25.31 1.00
CA ALA A 145 19.45 24.86 1.96
C ALA A 145 19.84 25.94 3.00
N LYS A 146 19.88 27.21 2.59
CA LYS A 146 20.07 28.36 3.48
C LYS A 146 18.85 28.63 4.36
N SER A 147 17.63 28.46 3.86
CA SER A 147 16.39 28.74 4.60
C SER A 147 16.12 27.80 5.80
N PHE A 148 16.98 26.80 6.02
CA PHE A 148 17.01 25.89 7.16
C PHE A 148 18.37 25.92 7.88
N SER A 149 19.19 26.97 7.74
CA SER A 149 20.50 27.05 8.43
C SER A 149 20.41 27.21 9.94
N ASP A 150 19.25 27.66 10.43
CA ASP A 150 19.09 28.16 11.80
C ASP A 150 18.51 27.10 12.75
N THR A 151 18.27 25.88 12.27
CA THR A 151 17.83 24.74 13.07
C THR A 151 19.03 24.03 13.72
N SER A 152 18.87 23.58 14.98
CA SER A 152 19.92 22.85 15.72
C SER A 152 20.19 21.45 15.15
N SER A 153 19.20 20.84 14.50
CA SER A 153 19.35 19.66 13.65
C SER A 153 19.54 20.07 12.19
N ARG A 154 20.35 19.32 11.43
CA ARG A 154 20.55 19.56 10.00
C ARG A 154 19.48 18.82 9.19
N VAL A 155 18.32 19.47 9.00
CA VAL A 155 17.18 18.91 8.25
C VAL A 155 17.46 18.77 6.75
N ILE A 156 18.27 19.66 6.16
CA ILE A 156 18.54 19.68 4.73
C ILE A 156 20.04 19.78 4.38
N SER A 157 20.42 19.21 3.24
CA SER A 157 21.78 19.32 2.71
C SER A 157 21.80 19.38 1.19
N ILE A 158 22.71 20.18 0.63
CA ILE A 158 23.21 19.94 -0.73
C ILE A 158 24.29 18.87 -0.62
N ASP A 159 24.10 17.75 -1.30
CA ASP A 159 25.08 16.67 -1.37
C ASP A 159 25.03 15.97 -2.72
N GLU A 160 26.12 16.05 -3.47
CA GLU A 160 26.21 15.48 -4.80
C GLU A 160 26.45 13.95 -4.79
N THR A 161 26.55 13.31 -3.61
CA THR A 161 26.91 11.88 -3.45
C THR A 161 25.77 10.92 -3.75
N PRO A 162 24.55 11.06 -3.20
CA PRO A 162 23.48 10.06 -3.38
C PRO A 162 23.00 10.00 -4.84
N PHE A 163 22.86 11.16 -5.49
CA PHE A 163 22.43 11.31 -6.90
C PHE A 163 23.36 10.63 -7.93
N ALA A 164 24.53 10.13 -7.52
CA ALA A 164 25.42 9.37 -8.39
C ALA A 164 24.95 7.92 -8.67
N GLU A 165 24.16 7.35 -7.75
CA GLU A 165 23.58 6.00 -7.86
C GLU A 165 22.04 6.04 -7.82
N GLU A 166 21.43 7.15 -7.39
CA GLU A 166 19.99 7.32 -7.32
C GLU A 166 19.31 7.25 -8.70
N HIS A 167 18.30 6.39 -8.80
CA HIS A 167 17.63 6.00 -10.02
C HIS A 167 16.21 6.59 -10.15
N GLY A 168 15.52 6.90 -9.05
CA GLY A 168 14.16 7.46 -9.09
C GLY A 168 14.10 8.78 -9.86
N ILE A 169 15.00 9.72 -9.55
CA ILE A 169 15.18 10.94 -10.36
C ILE A 169 15.76 10.62 -11.74
N ALA A 170 16.84 9.83 -11.81
CA ALA A 170 17.60 9.65 -13.04
C ALA A 170 16.76 9.05 -14.19
N ALA A 171 15.90 8.07 -13.89
CA ALA A 171 15.02 7.41 -14.85
C ALA A 171 13.96 8.37 -15.44
N LEU A 172 13.53 9.40 -14.71
CA LEU A 172 12.57 10.39 -15.19
C LEU A 172 13.21 11.53 -16.01
N THR A 173 14.51 11.79 -15.85
CA THR A 173 15.17 12.90 -16.57
C THR A 173 15.05 12.89 -18.11
N PRO A 174 15.04 11.75 -18.83
CA PRO A 174 14.79 11.72 -20.28
C PRO A 174 13.37 12.16 -20.68
N PHE A 175 12.37 11.86 -19.85
CA PHE A 175 10.99 12.28 -20.09
C PHE A 175 10.83 13.78 -19.80
N ILE A 176 11.47 14.29 -18.74
CA ILE A 176 11.56 15.72 -18.43
C ILE A 176 12.22 16.48 -19.59
N ALA A 177 13.39 16.02 -20.07
CA ALA A 177 14.13 16.65 -21.17
C ALA A 177 13.30 16.80 -22.46
N ARG A 178 12.40 15.84 -22.73
CA ARG A 178 11.55 15.84 -23.92
C ARG A 178 10.25 16.63 -23.74
N SER A 179 9.62 16.56 -22.56
CA SER A 179 8.34 17.22 -22.29
C SER A 179 8.47 18.67 -21.83
N PHE A 180 9.57 19.03 -21.17
CA PHE A 180 9.86 20.35 -20.62
C PHE A 180 11.25 20.84 -21.06
N PRO A 181 11.52 20.98 -22.39
CA PRO A 181 12.87 21.15 -22.94
C PRO A 181 13.58 22.47 -22.58
N ASN A 182 12.90 23.38 -21.88
CA ASN A 182 13.45 24.65 -21.40
C ASN A 182 13.61 24.68 -19.86
N ALA A 183 13.31 23.58 -19.16
CA ALA A 183 13.23 23.56 -17.70
C ALA A 183 14.53 23.09 -17.03
N ASN A 184 14.96 23.83 -16.01
CA ASN A 184 15.88 23.32 -15.00
C ASN A 184 15.09 22.47 -13.98
N ILE A 185 15.74 21.51 -13.33
CA ILE A 185 15.12 20.71 -12.27
C ILE A 185 15.51 21.17 -10.87
N VAL A 186 14.63 20.95 -9.88
CA VAL A 186 14.99 20.98 -8.46
C VAL A 186 14.92 19.54 -7.95
N PRO A 187 16.04 18.80 -7.91
CA PRO A 187 16.05 17.40 -7.51
C PRO A 187 16.10 17.28 -5.98
N ILE A 188 15.16 16.53 -5.40
CA ILE A 188 14.99 16.39 -3.96
C ILE A 188 14.84 14.90 -3.60
N LEU A 189 15.67 14.43 -2.68
CA LEU A 189 15.57 13.09 -2.09
C LEU A 189 15.11 13.18 -0.63
N PHE A 190 14.27 12.25 -0.21
CA PHE A 190 13.85 12.07 1.17
C PHE A 190 14.38 10.76 1.75
N ASP A 191 15.03 10.83 2.91
CA ASP A 191 15.35 9.65 3.72
C ASP A 191 14.14 9.32 4.62
N GLU A 192 13.31 8.40 4.15
CA GLU A 192 12.07 7.96 4.83
C GLU A 192 12.34 7.48 6.28
N THR A 193 13.57 7.07 6.61
CA THR A 193 13.95 6.62 7.96
C THR A 193 14.15 7.75 8.97
N ALA A 194 14.24 9.00 8.51
CA ALA A 194 14.68 10.14 9.32
C ALA A 194 13.93 11.46 9.06
N ILE A 195 12.89 11.44 8.21
CA ILE A 195 12.12 12.62 7.81
C ILE A 195 10.73 12.65 8.48
N GLY A 196 10.35 13.79 9.07
CA GLY A 196 9.01 14.03 9.61
C GLY A 196 8.12 14.82 8.67
N TYR A 197 6.80 14.73 8.87
CA TYR A 197 5.83 15.51 8.10
C TYR A 197 5.99 17.04 8.29
N GLY A 198 6.47 17.48 9.46
CA GLY A 198 6.74 18.90 9.72
C GLY A 198 7.79 19.47 8.78
N GLU A 199 8.92 18.78 8.63
CA GLU A 199 10.00 19.12 7.72
C GLU A 199 9.55 19.13 6.25
N VAL A 200 8.70 18.17 5.86
CA VAL A 200 8.11 18.10 4.51
C VAL A 200 7.13 19.27 4.26
N SER A 201 6.27 19.59 5.22
CA SER A 201 5.38 20.76 5.18
C SER A 201 6.18 22.06 4.98
N ASP A 202 7.22 22.27 5.78
CA ASP A 202 8.05 23.47 5.71
C ASP A 202 8.86 23.56 4.41
N LEU A 203 9.33 22.43 3.87
CA LEU A 203 9.96 22.40 2.55
C LEU A 203 8.98 22.84 1.45
N MET A 204 7.77 22.27 1.43
CA MET A 204 6.77 22.59 0.40
C MET A 204 6.29 24.05 0.48
N ARG A 205 6.08 24.58 1.70
CA ARG A 205 5.71 26.00 1.90
C ARG A 205 6.77 26.94 1.33
N LYS A 206 8.06 26.63 1.52
CA LYS A 206 9.16 27.43 0.97
C LYS A 206 9.30 27.25 -0.55
N LEU A 207 9.13 26.03 -1.08
CA LEU A 207 9.14 25.78 -2.53
C LEU A 207 8.03 26.54 -3.26
N VAL A 208 6.79 26.53 -2.75
CA VAL A 208 5.67 27.30 -3.33
C VAL A 208 5.95 28.80 -3.29
N ALA A 209 6.55 29.31 -2.21
CA ALA A 209 6.92 30.73 -2.11
C ALA A 209 8.05 31.14 -3.08
N LEU A 210 9.02 30.25 -3.34
CA LEU A 210 10.17 30.53 -4.22
C LEU A 210 9.86 30.30 -5.71
N ARG A 211 9.06 29.28 -6.04
CA ARG A 211 8.78 28.84 -7.42
C ARG A 211 7.29 28.50 -7.64
N PRO A 212 6.36 29.46 -7.46
CA PRO A 212 4.92 29.23 -7.65
C PRO A 212 4.53 28.93 -9.11
N ASP A 213 5.45 29.11 -10.06
CA ASP A 213 5.32 28.78 -11.47
C ASP A 213 5.86 27.38 -11.85
N ALA A 214 6.50 26.67 -10.91
CA ALA A 214 7.06 25.36 -11.17
C ALA A 214 6.01 24.29 -11.46
N PHE A 215 6.44 23.27 -12.18
CA PHE A 215 5.77 21.99 -12.29
C PHE A 215 6.39 21.00 -11.30
N LEU A 216 5.62 20.10 -10.70
CA LEU A 216 6.12 19.11 -9.73
C LEU A 216 5.91 17.67 -10.23
N VAL A 217 6.94 16.85 -10.10
CA VAL A 217 6.92 15.41 -10.39
C VAL A 217 7.26 14.68 -9.09
N ALA A 218 6.31 13.92 -8.55
CA ALA A 218 6.60 12.91 -7.55
C ALA A 218 6.99 11.62 -8.26
N SER A 219 8.24 11.19 -8.09
CA SER A 219 8.77 9.91 -8.56
C SER A 219 8.55 8.88 -7.47
N VAL A 220 7.51 8.05 -7.64
CA VAL A 220 7.07 7.07 -6.64
C VAL A 220 6.56 5.83 -7.35
N ASP A 221 7.23 4.71 -7.13
CA ASP A 221 6.66 3.38 -7.36
C ASP A 221 5.87 2.94 -6.10
N PHE A 222 4.86 2.09 -6.27
CA PHE A 222 3.86 1.80 -5.22
C PHE A 222 4.17 0.46 -4.53
N SER A 223 3.21 -0.45 -4.39
CA SER A 223 3.46 -1.68 -3.63
C SER A 223 4.50 -2.59 -4.27
N HIS A 224 5.37 -3.18 -3.45
CA HIS A 224 6.56 -3.95 -3.87
C HIS A 224 6.65 -5.31 -3.16
N TYR A 225 7.21 -6.30 -3.85
CA TYR A 225 7.52 -7.64 -3.32
C TYR A 225 6.30 -8.45 -2.84
N LEU A 226 5.08 -7.99 -3.16
CA LEU A 226 3.81 -8.58 -2.74
C LEU A 226 3.15 -9.41 -3.86
N PRO A 227 2.47 -10.52 -3.50
CA PRO A 227 1.52 -11.21 -4.38
C PRO A 227 0.37 -10.29 -4.83
N SER A 228 -0.33 -10.67 -5.90
CA SER A 228 -1.33 -9.82 -6.56
C SER A 228 -2.48 -9.36 -5.67
N ALA A 229 -2.96 -10.20 -4.74
CA ALA A 229 -4.06 -9.87 -3.82
C ALA A 229 -3.71 -8.74 -2.82
N PRO A 230 -2.66 -8.86 -1.97
CA PRO A 230 -2.27 -7.76 -1.07
C PRO A 230 -1.74 -6.54 -1.83
N GLN A 231 -1.07 -6.73 -2.97
CA GLN A 231 -0.67 -5.63 -3.86
C GLN A 231 -1.90 -4.81 -4.33
N SER A 232 -2.97 -5.49 -4.75
CA SER A 232 -4.20 -4.80 -5.21
C SER A 232 -4.91 -4.04 -4.09
N PHE A 233 -4.94 -4.61 -2.88
CA PHE A 233 -5.50 -3.96 -1.69
C PHE A 233 -4.76 -2.66 -1.36
N HIS A 234 -3.43 -2.70 -1.29
CA HIS A 234 -2.61 -1.53 -0.93
C HIS A 234 -2.53 -0.47 -2.04
N ASP A 235 -2.57 -0.88 -3.30
CA ASP A 235 -2.75 0.04 -4.43
C ASP A 235 -4.10 0.78 -4.37
N ASP A 236 -5.21 0.07 -4.09
CA ASP A 236 -6.54 0.69 -3.96
C ASP A 236 -6.59 1.68 -2.78
N VAL A 237 -5.97 1.36 -1.64
CA VAL A 237 -5.82 2.28 -0.50
C VAL A 237 -4.98 3.51 -0.89
N SER A 238 -3.87 3.31 -1.60
CA SER A 238 -3.01 4.40 -2.07
C SER A 238 -3.74 5.32 -3.06
N ILE A 239 -4.50 4.76 -4.00
CA ILE A 239 -5.36 5.51 -4.93
C ILE A 239 -6.49 6.23 -4.18
N ALA A 240 -7.07 5.61 -3.15
CA ALA A 240 -8.09 6.23 -2.29
C ALA A 240 -7.55 7.43 -1.52
N CYS A 241 -6.30 7.38 -1.04
CA CYS A 241 -5.63 8.51 -0.41
C CYS A 241 -5.21 9.61 -1.40
N LEU A 242 -4.69 9.28 -2.59
CA LEU A 242 -4.37 10.27 -3.62
C LEU A 242 -5.59 11.13 -4.02
N LYS A 243 -6.78 10.53 -4.07
CA LYS A 243 -8.05 11.25 -4.31
C LYS A 243 -8.47 12.18 -3.17
N ARG A 244 -7.99 11.95 -1.94
CA ARG A 244 -8.46 12.61 -0.70
C ARG A 244 -7.47 13.63 -0.12
N GLY A 245 -6.31 13.81 -0.75
CA GLY A 245 -5.35 14.86 -0.38
C GLY A 245 -4.89 14.73 1.08
N LEU A 246 -4.86 15.85 1.80
CA LEU A 246 -4.45 15.87 3.21
C LEU A 246 -5.43 15.15 4.15
N ASN A 247 -6.67 14.85 3.73
CA ASN A 247 -7.67 14.13 4.53
C ASN A 247 -7.35 12.63 4.70
N CYS A 248 -6.29 12.13 4.08
CA CYS A 248 -5.82 10.75 4.14
C CYS A 248 -4.36 10.72 4.62
N GLN A 249 -4.15 11.24 5.83
CA GLN A 249 -2.89 11.18 6.59
C GLN A 249 -3.18 10.78 8.06
N PRO A 250 -2.38 9.87 8.63
CA PRO A 250 -2.27 9.61 10.07
C PRO A 250 -2.05 10.86 10.93
N LEU A 251 -2.21 10.71 12.25
CA LEU A 251 -2.18 11.80 13.22
C LEU A 251 -0.79 12.45 13.42
N ASP A 252 0.29 11.75 13.07
CA ASP A 252 1.65 12.32 12.99
C ASP A 252 1.91 13.07 11.65
N GLY A 253 1.01 12.92 10.68
CA GLY A 253 1.06 13.53 9.35
C GLY A 253 1.87 12.75 8.32
N SER A 254 2.70 11.77 8.70
CA SER A 254 3.32 10.85 7.75
C SER A 254 2.23 9.97 7.15
N PRO A 255 1.99 9.92 5.83
CA PRO A 255 1.28 8.76 5.30
C PRO A 255 2.14 7.52 5.61
N ASP A 256 1.54 6.43 6.11
CA ASP A 256 2.14 5.10 6.11
C ASP A 256 1.41 4.27 5.08
N LEU A 257 1.61 4.62 3.80
CA LEU A 257 1.13 3.82 2.66
C LEU A 257 2.19 2.78 2.28
N GLU A 258 1.75 1.66 1.71
CA GLU A 258 2.66 0.65 1.13
C GLU A 258 3.18 1.16 -0.23
N VAL A 259 4.16 2.07 -0.16
CA VAL A 259 4.80 2.75 -1.30
C VAL A 259 6.30 2.92 -1.06
N ASP A 260 7.01 3.28 -2.13
CA ASP A 260 8.46 3.54 -2.13
C ASP A 260 8.87 4.87 -1.46
N SER A 261 7.99 5.89 -1.47
CA SER A 261 8.21 7.15 -0.73
C SER A 261 6.92 7.77 -0.23
N ASN A 262 6.75 7.73 1.09
CA ASN A 262 5.67 8.40 1.79
C ASN A 262 5.94 9.91 1.93
N ALA A 263 7.20 10.32 2.10
CA ALA A 263 7.57 11.73 2.14
C ALA A 263 7.31 12.44 0.80
N ALA A 264 7.60 11.81 -0.36
CA ALA A 264 7.30 12.37 -1.68
C ALA A 264 5.80 12.47 -1.95
N LEU A 265 4.99 11.50 -1.51
CA LEU A 265 3.52 11.61 -1.60
C LEU A 265 2.94 12.64 -0.62
N GLY A 266 3.49 12.76 0.60
CA GLY A 266 3.14 13.81 1.55
C GLY A 266 3.42 15.20 0.96
N ALA A 267 4.63 15.39 0.44
CA ALA A 267 5.06 16.60 -0.28
C ALA A 267 4.14 16.95 -1.46
N LEU A 268 3.81 15.97 -2.31
CA LEU A 268 2.89 16.13 -3.43
C LEU A 268 1.50 16.61 -2.98
N LYS A 269 0.96 16.04 -1.89
CA LYS A 269 -0.36 16.43 -1.36
C LYS A 269 -0.32 17.85 -0.79
N ILE A 270 0.71 18.19 -0.01
CA ILE A 270 0.90 19.56 0.54
C ILE A 270 1.08 20.58 -0.58
N TRP A 271 1.87 20.28 -1.62
CA TRP A 271 2.06 21.15 -2.78
C TRP A 271 0.71 21.46 -3.46
N ASN A 272 -0.11 20.44 -3.73
CA ASN A 272 -1.38 20.64 -4.41
C ASN A 272 -2.43 21.38 -3.55
N ALA A 273 -2.42 21.19 -2.22
CA ALA A 273 -3.24 21.96 -1.29
C ALA A 273 -2.82 23.45 -1.27
N LEU A 274 -1.51 23.73 -1.23
CA LEU A 274 -0.97 25.11 -1.31
C LEU A 274 -1.20 25.79 -2.68
N MET A 275 -1.54 25.01 -3.71
CA MET A 275 -1.73 25.46 -5.10
C MET A 275 -3.20 25.36 -5.58
N GLU A 276 -4.16 25.11 -4.69
CA GLU A 276 -5.60 25.00 -4.96
C GLU A 276 -5.94 23.96 -6.08
N ALA A 277 -5.20 22.85 -6.09
CA ALA A 277 -5.18 21.88 -7.18
C ALA A 277 -5.25 20.40 -6.71
N GLU A 278 -5.95 20.12 -5.63
CA GLU A 278 -5.99 18.80 -5.00
C GLU A 278 -6.75 17.71 -5.77
N ARG A 279 -7.51 18.05 -6.82
CA ARG A 279 -8.26 17.06 -7.60
C ARG A 279 -7.34 16.16 -8.42
N PHE A 280 -7.01 15.00 -7.85
CA PHE A 280 -6.30 13.91 -8.51
C PHE A 280 -7.15 13.25 -9.61
N THR A 281 -6.50 12.89 -10.72
CA THR A 281 -7.03 12.02 -11.77
C THR A 281 -6.05 10.88 -12.02
N LEU A 282 -6.50 9.65 -11.79
CA LEU A 282 -5.78 8.44 -12.15
C LEU A 282 -5.71 8.32 -13.68
N ALA A 283 -4.50 8.22 -14.23
CA ALA A 283 -4.27 8.09 -15.67
C ALA A 283 -3.96 6.64 -16.08
N PHE A 284 -3.25 5.89 -15.21
CA PHE A 284 -3.08 4.44 -15.33
C PHE A 284 -2.72 3.80 -13.98
N HIS A 285 -3.01 2.51 -13.87
CA HIS A 285 -2.60 1.61 -12.80
C HIS A 285 -2.25 0.26 -13.42
N THR A 286 -1.15 -0.35 -12.99
CA THR A 286 -0.65 -1.68 -13.43
C THR A 286 0.46 -2.13 -12.48
N SER A 287 0.95 -3.37 -12.60
CA SER A 287 2.11 -3.87 -11.84
C SER A 287 2.99 -4.78 -12.70
N SER A 288 4.20 -5.10 -12.23
CA SER A 288 5.14 -5.98 -12.94
C SER A 288 4.52 -7.35 -13.26
N LEU A 289 3.77 -7.94 -12.33
CA LEU A 289 3.04 -9.20 -12.55
C LEU A 289 2.00 -9.10 -13.67
N GLY A 290 1.34 -7.95 -13.82
CA GLY A 290 0.39 -7.69 -14.91
C GLY A 290 1.03 -7.48 -16.29
N LEU A 291 2.37 -7.40 -16.37
CA LEU A 291 3.12 -7.09 -17.58
C LEU A 291 4.11 -8.19 -17.97
N ILE A 292 4.66 -8.91 -16.99
CA ILE A 292 5.61 -10.01 -17.14
C ILE A 292 5.02 -11.25 -16.44
N PRO A 293 4.74 -12.34 -17.16
CA PRO A 293 4.25 -13.59 -16.57
C PRO A 293 5.40 -14.38 -15.91
N SER A 294 6.07 -13.79 -14.92
CA SER A 294 7.06 -14.46 -14.08
C SER A 294 6.41 -15.27 -12.94
N GLY A 295 5.25 -14.81 -12.45
CA GLY A 295 4.60 -15.35 -11.25
C GLY A 295 5.39 -15.09 -9.96
N ARG A 296 6.37 -14.20 -10.00
CA ARG A 296 7.29 -13.90 -8.89
C ARG A 296 6.85 -12.64 -8.15
N ALA A 297 6.22 -12.85 -6.98
CA ALA A 297 5.91 -11.78 -6.04
C ALA A 297 7.17 -10.98 -5.66
N ASP A 298 8.31 -11.65 -5.50
CA ASP A 298 9.62 -11.05 -5.16
C ASP A 298 10.27 -10.24 -6.31
N GLU A 299 9.62 -10.15 -7.47
CA GLU A 299 9.97 -9.24 -8.58
C GLU A 299 8.85 -8.21 -8.86
N ASN A 300 7.81 -8.14 -8.01
CA ASN A 300 6.65 -7.28 -8.24
C ASN A 300 6.89 -5.83 -7.80
N THR A 301 6.44 -4.89 -8.63
CA THR A 301 6.37 -3.45 -8.38
C THR A 301 5.05 -2.93 -8.95
N SER A 302 4.40 -2.01 -8.26
CA SER A 302 3.13 -1.42 -8.69
C SER A 302 3.32 0.00 -9.19
N HIS A 303 2.57 0.36 -10.23
CA HIS A 303 2.81 1.53 -11.06
C HIS A 303 1.53 2.35 -11.21
N ILE A 304 1.35 3.36 -10.36
CA ILE A 304 0.22 4.28 -10.35
C ILE A 304 0.68 5.63 -10.91
N GLY A 305 0.07 6.07 -12.01
CA GLY A 305 0.38 7.34 -12.66
C GLY A 305 -0.84 8.23 -12.82
N GLY A 306 -0.70 9.53 -12.58
CA GLY A 306 -1.82 10.48 -12.65
C GLY A 306 -1.43 11.94 -12.43
N TRP A 307 -2.40 12.84 -12.56
CA TRP A 307 -2.19 14.30 -12.47
C TRP A 307 -3.12 14.97 -11.46
N PHE A 308 -2.69 16.12 -10.96
CA PHE A 308 -3.44 16.97 -10.04
C PHE A 308 -3.91 18.24 -10.75
N SER A 309 -5.15 18.66 -10.47
CA SER A 309 -5.88 19.67 -11.24
C SER A 309 -6.73 20.57 -10.35
N SER A 310 -7.04 21.79 -10.81
CA SER A 310 -7.75 22.81 -10.02
C SER A 310 -9.09 22.32 -9.44
N GLY A 311 -9.30 22.65 -8.17
CA GLY A 311 -10.45 22.22 -7.37
C GLY A 311 -10.06 21.20 -6.30
N ASP A 312 -11.01 20.96 -5.40
CA ASP A 312 -10.78 20.35 -4.10
C ASP A 312 -10.51 18.83 -4.18
N ALA A 313 -9.92 18.30 -3.12
CA ALA A 313 -9.85 16.86 -2.84
C ALA A 313 -11.25 16.25 -2.67
N SER A 314 -11.34 14.93 -2.77
CA SER A 314 -12.55 14.19 -2.37
C SER A 314 -12.80 14.38 -0.87
N ALA A 315 -13.97 14.93 -0.52
CA ALA A 315 -14.48 15.02 0.84
C ALA A 315 -15.27 13.77 1.28
N GLU A 316 -15.52 12.82 0.38
CA GLU A 316 -16.15 11.53 0.71
C GLU A 316 -15.25 10.74 1.68
N PRO A 317 -15.73 10.28 2.84
CA PRO A 317 -14.91 9.59 3.82
C PRO A 317 -14.40 8.23 3.32
N PHE A 318 -13.41 7.68 4.03
CA PHE A 318 -12.76 6.41 3.71
C PHE A 318 -12.07 5.81 4.93
N ALA A 319 -12.26 4.51 5.15
CA ALA A 319 -11.44 3.76 6.09
C ALA A 319 -10.78 2.58 5.38
N SER A 320 -9.57 2.23 5.82
CA SER A 320 -8.89 0.99 5.44
C SER A 320 -8.33 0.33 6.70
N PHE A 321 -8.57 -0.98 6.84
CA PHE A 321 -8.02 -1.77 7.93
C PHE A 321 -7.78 -3.19 7.47
N GLN A 322 -6.87 -3.90 8.15
CA GLN A 322 -6.53 -5.28 7.84
C GLN A 322 -6.69 -6.15 9.08
N VAL A 323 -7.50 -7.20 9.00
CA VAL A 323 -7.70 -8.14 10.10
C VAL A 323 -6.81 -9.36 9.88
N VAL A 324 -6.19 -9.88 10.93
CA VAL A 324 -5.41 -11.13 10.93
C VAL A 324 -6.05 -12.16 11.87
N GLY A 325 -5.71 -13.43 11.65
CA GLY A 325 -6.16 -14.55 12.47
C GLY A 325 -5.58 -14.59 13.89
N ASP A 326 -5.65 -15.77 14.51
CA ASP A 326 -5.24 -15.98 15.91
C ASP A 326 -3.72 -15.80 16.11
N ILE A 327 -3.34 -15.05 17.16
CA ILE A 327 -1.95 -14.68 17.51
C ILE A 327 -1.60 -15.27 18.87
N MET A 328 -0.61 -16.16 18.90
CA MET A 328 -0.08 -16.81 20.09
C MET A 328 1.44 -16.70 20.11
N LEU A 329 1.99 -15.89 21.03
CA LEU A 329 3.42 -15.53 21.10
C LEU A 329 4.20 -16.35 22.14
N ASP A 330 3.66 -17.49 22.62
CA ASP A 330 4.32 -18.40 23.57
C ASP A 330 4.75 -19.72 22.89
N ARG A 331 5.09 -20.74 23.69
CA ARG A 331 5.42 -22.12 23.26
C ARG A 331 6.47 -22.15 22.15
N GLY A 332 6.17 -22.73 20.99
CA GLY A 332 7.12 -22.82 19.88
C GLY A 332 7.53 -21.45 19.32
N VAL A 333 6.60 -20.48 19.30
CA VAL A 333 6.86 -19.13 18.79
C VAL A 333 7.85 -18.40 19.71
N ARG A 334 7.66 -18.47 21.03
CA ARG A 334 8.63 -17.91 21.98
C ARG A 334 9.99 -18.59 21.89
N LEU A 335 10.06 -19.91 21.73
CA LEU A 335 11.34 -20.60 21.53
C LEU A 335 12.03 -20.17 20.22
N LYS A 336 11.28 -19.72 19.20
CA LYS A 336 11.86 -19.10 18.00
C LYS A 336 12.32 -17.67 18.24
N MET A 337 11.58 -16.87 19.01
CA MET A 337 12.05 -15.55 19.43
C MET A 337 13.30 -15.61 20.31
N ASP A 338 13.40 -16.61 21.21
CA ASP A 338 14.58 -16.92 22.02
C ASP A 338 15.81 -17.32 21.15
N GLU A 339 15.58 -17.92 19.97
CA GLU A 339 16.61 -18.49 19.08
C GLU A 339 17.10 -17.51 18.00
N TYR A 340 16.19 -16.73 17.40
CA TYR A 340 16.48 -15.85 16.24
C TYR A 340 16.33 -14.36 16.52
N GLY A 341 15.58 -13.98 17.57
CA GLY A 341 15.23 -12.59 17.88
C GLY A 341 13.71 -12.38 17.92
N VAL A 342 13.27 -11.38 18.69
CA VAL A 342 11.84 -11.08 18.93
C VAL A 342 11.09 -10.68 17.64
N SER A 343 11.81 -10.18 16.63
CA SER A 343 11.35 -9.88 15.27
C SER A 343 10.83 -11.09 14.49
N TYR A 344 11.21 -12.32 14.88
CA TYR A 344 11.01 -13.52 14.07
C TYR A 344 9.60 -13.71 13.48
N PRO A 345 8.49 -13.51 14.22
CA PRO A 345 7.13 -13.69 13.67
C PRO A 345 6.72 -12.60 12.67
N TRP A 346 7.52 -11.56 12.47
CA TRP A 346 7.12 -10.32 11.76
C TRP A 346 7.95 -10.05 10.50
N GLU A 347 9.16 -10.60 10.43
CA GLU A 347 10.16 -10.41 9.36
C GLU A 347 9.67 -10.64 7.93
N GLN A 348 8.61 -11.45 7.74
CA GLN A 348 8.07 -11.80 6.41
C GLN A 348 6.73 -11.08 6.09
N VAL A 349 6.22 -10.24 7.00
CA VAL A 349 4.91 -9.56 6.88
C VAL A 349 4.96 -8.04 7.05
N GLU A 350 6.14 -7.43 7.26
CA GLU A 350 6.28 -5.97 7.38
C GLU A 350 5.57 -5.20 6.26
N ARG A 351 5.92 -5.47 4.99
CA ARG A 351 5.29 -4.83 3.82
C ARG A 351 3.87 -5.33 3.55
N PHE A 352 3.42 -6.39 4.21
CA PHE A 352 2.09 -6.97 4.04
C PHE A 352 1.04 -6.33 4.96
N LEU A 353 1.44 -5.84 6.15
CA LEU A 353 0.56 -5.25 7.16
C LEU A 353 0.55 -3.71 7.19
N ARG A 354 1.64 -3.06 6.77
CA ARG A 354 1.69 -1.59 6.54
C ARG A 354 0.60 -1.15 5.56
N GLY A 355 0.34 0.16 5.47
CA GLY A 355 -0.54 0.71 4.42
C GLY A 355 -1.96 1.04 4.84
N THR A 356 -2.38 0.74 6.08
CA THR A 356 -3.77 0.85 6.52
C THR A 356 -3.92 1.69 7.79
N HIS A 357 -5.15 2.11 8.13
CA HIS A 357 -5.38 2.89 9.35
C HIS A 357 -5.25 2.02 10.62
N PHE A 358 -5.72 0.76 10.55
CA PHE A 358 -5.68 -0.19 11.67
C PHE A 358 -5.30 -1.58 11.17
N VAL A 359 -4.44 -2.27 11.92
CA VAL A 359 -4.18 -3.70 11.75
C VAL A 359 -4.65 -4.40 13.02
N VAL A 360 -5.53 -5.39 12.84
CA VAL A 360 -6.41 -5.92 13.89
C VAL A 360 -6.19 -7.42 14.06
N GLY A 361 -5.81 -7.89 15.26
CA GLY A 361 -5.62 -9.32 15.54
C GLY A 361 -6.45 -9.87 16.70
N ASN A 362 -6.56 -11.19 16.82
CA ASN A 362 -7.00 -11.83 18.07
C ASN A 362 -5.76 -12.22 18.91
N LEU A 363 -5.55 -11.55 20.04
CA LEU A 363 -4.39 -11.81 20.91
C LEU A 363 -4.74 -12.90 21.93
N GLU A 364 -4.34 -14.13 21.63
CA GLU A 364 -4.85 -15.33 22.27
C GLU A 364 -3.95 -15.81 23.42
N GLY A 365 -3.93 -15.05 24.52
CA GLY A 365 -3.13 -15.36 25.70
C GLY A 365 -3.12 -14.24 26.74
N THR A 366 -2.18 -14.32 27.69
CA THR A 366 -1.97 -13.31 28.74
C THR A 366 -0.61 -12.63 28.57
N VAL A 367 -0.54 -11.30 28.63
CA VAL A 367 0.74 -10.55 28.61
C VAL A 367 1.23 -10.32 30.03
N SER A 368 2.47 -10.72 30.35
CA SER A 368 3.01 -10.66 31.72
C SER A 368 4.51 -10.96 31.79
N GLU A 369 5.22 -10.35 32.74
CA GLU A 369 6.61 -10.73 33.11
C GLU A 369 6.71 -12.11 33.79
N ARG A 370 5.58 -12.76 34.10
CA ARG A 370 5.55 -14.09 34.72
C ARG A 370 6.17 -15.13 33.76
N PRO A 371 7.03 -16.04 34.23
CA PRO A 371 7.68 -17.00 33.36
C PRO A 371 6.66 -17.94 32.69
N SER A 372 6.72 -18.00 31.36
CA SER A 372 5.97 -18.93 30.50
C SER A 372 5.99 -20.36 31.04
N ARG A 373 4.83 -21.02 30.94
CA ARG A 373 4.63 -22.42 31.35
C ARG A 373 4.35 -23.26 30.12
N PHE A 374 5.42 -23.68 29.45
CA PHE A 374 5.32 -24.52 28.26
C PHE A 374 4.42 -25.75 28.54
N THR A 375 3.24 -25.76 27.93
CA THR A 375 2.20 -26.76 28.15
C THR A 375 2.05 -27.64 26.91
N TYR A 376 2.40 -28.93 27.05
CA TYR A 376 2.31 -29.92 25.96
C TYR A 376 0.91 -30.53 25.80
N ASN A 377 0.03 -30.38 26.79
CA ASN A 377 -1.33 -30.93 26.82
C ASN A 377 -2.26 -29.95 27.57
N PRO A 378 -3.58 -29.99 27.32
CA PRO A 378 -4.56 -29.21 28.07
C PRO A 378 -4.55 -29.45 29.60
N PRO A 379 -4.91 -28.45 30.42
CA PRO A 379 -5.18 -27.07 30.04
C PRO A 379 -3.88 -26.37 29.60
N PHE A 380 -3.94 -25.71 28.45
CA PHE A 380 -2.84 -24.88 28.00
C PHE A 380 -2.78 -23.60 28.84
N GLN A 381 -1.59 -23.00 28.91
CA GLN A 381 -1.39 -21.67 29.49
C GLN A 381 -0.39 -20.92 28.61
N PHE A 382 -0.80 -19.81 28.01
CA PHE A 382 0.01 -18.96 27.15
C PHE A 382 0.34 -17.64 27.88
N VAL A 383 1.65 -17.40 28.08
CA VAL A 383 2.14 -16.15 28.68
C VAL A 383 3.13 -15.49 27.74
N PHE A 384 2.79 -14.30 27.28
CA PHE A 384 3.58 -13.49 26.36
C PHE A 384 4.43 -12.51 27.17
N ASP A 385 5.75 -12.53 26.92
CA ASP A 385 6.65 -11.51 27.44
C ASP A 385 6.29 -10.14 26.84
N PRO A 386 6.26 -9.05 27.62
CA PRO A 386 5.91 -7.72 27.11
C PRO A 386 6.75 -7.28 25.89
N SER A 387 8.00 -7.73 25.77
CA SER A 387 8.85 -7.41 24.60
C SER A 387 8.34 -8.00 23.28
N ALA A 388 7.67 -9.16 23.31
CA ALA A 388 7.04 -9.75 22.13
C ALA A 388 5.82 -8.93 21.64
N VAL A 389 5.13 -8.27 22.58
CA VAL A 389 4.03 -7.35 22.28
C VAL A 389 4.57 -5.97 21.88
N GLU A 390 5.71 -5.54 22.44
CA GLU A 390 6.38 -4.32 22.02
C GLU A 390 6.84 -4.41 20.56
N GLU A 391 7.39 -5.54 20.12
CA GLU A 391 7.73 -5.76 18.71
C GLU A 391 6.47 -5.80 17.82
N MET A 392 5.43 -6.54 18.26
CA MET A 392 4.16 -6.65 17.54
C MET A 392 3.51 -5.29 17.22
N ARG A 393 3.59 -4.31 18.13
CA ARG A 393 2.92 -3.00 17.98
C ARG A 393 3.37 -2.19 16.75
N ALA A 394 4.54 -2.52 16.19
CA ALA A 394 5.04 -1.89 14.97
C ALA A 394 4.22 -2.26 13.73
N LEU A 395 3.49 -3.39 13.75
CA LEU A 395 2.67 -3.87 12.64
C LEU A 395 1.20 -4.13 13.01
N ILE A 396 0.86 -4.34 14.29
CA ILE A 396 -0.51 -4.62 14.75
C ILE A 396 -0.87 -3.66 15.90
N ASN A 397 -1.76 -2.70 15.61
CA ASN A 397 -2.07 -1.59 16.51
C ASN A 397 -3.43 -1.71 17.23
N LEU A 398 -4.21 -2.76 16.93
CA LEU A 398 -5.49 -3.07 17.58
C LEU A 398 -5.63 -4.58 17.85
N VAL A 399 -6.04 -4.97 19.07
CA VAL A 399 -6.25 -6.40 19.42
C VAL A 399 -7.57 -6.72 20.11
N SER A 400 -8.17 -7.85 19.75
CA SER A 400 -9.26 -8.48 20.50
C SER A 400 -8.71 -9.27 21.68
N LEU A 401 -9.27 -9.04 22.86
CA LEU A 401 -9.10 -9.86 24.07
C LEU A 401 -10.35 -10.70 24.35
N ALA A 402 -11.19 -10.95 23.34
CA ALA A 402 -12.44 -11.68 23.49
C ALA A 402 -12.31 -13.17 23.16
N ASN A 403 -11.29 -13.84 23.71
CA ASN A 403 -10.98 -15.24 23.44
C ASN A 403 -10.96 -16.10 24.73
N ASN A 404 -10.78 -17.42 24.55
CA ASN A 404 -10.70 -18.40 25.63
C ASN A 404 -9.40 -18.30 26.46
N HIS A 405 -8.29 -17.84 25.88
CA HIS A 405 -6.96 -17.80 26.51
C HIS A 405 -6.63 -16.49 27.24
N SER A 406 -7.48 -15.46 27.13
CA SER A 406 -7.32 -14.17 27.83
C SER A 406 -7.43 -14.26 29.37
N ARG A 407 -7.65 -15.47 29.93
CA ARG A 407 -7.64 -15.77 31.37
C ARG A 407 -6.77 -16.98 31.75
N ASP A 408 -5.78 -17.32 30.95
CA ASP A 408 -4.85 -18.41 31.27
C ASP A 408 -4.12 -18.22 32.60
N VAL A 409 -3.87 -16.97 33.02
CA VAL A 409 -3.33 -16.62 34.34
C VAL A 409 -4.40 -16.00 35.27
N GLY A 410 -5.68 -16.21 34.96
CA GLY A 410 -6.84 -15.72 35.72
C GLY A 410 -7.16 -14.23 35.50
N ILE A 411 -8.13 -13.71 36.25
CA ILE A 411 -8.62 -12.32 36.14
C ILE A 411 -7.48 -11.31 36.31
N ALA A 412 -6.61 -11.51 37.30
CA ALA A 412 -5.47 -10.62 37.52
C ALA A 412 -4.40 -10.68 36.40
N GLY A 413 -4.41 -11.71 35.55
CA GLY A 413 -3.61 -11.74 34.32
C GLY A 413 -4.28 -11.00 33.17
N GLU A 414 -5.61 -11.10 33.06
CA GLU A 414 -6.41 -10.31 32.11
C GLU A 414 -6.33 -8.80 32.40
N GLU A 415 -6.29 -8.41 33.68
CA GLU A 415 -6.08 -7.03 34.14
C GLU A 415 -4.65 -6.56 33.79
N GLU A 416 -3.62 -7.31 34.18
CA GLU A 416 -2.21 -7.05 33.83
C GLU A 416 -1.99 -6.95 32.30
N THR A 417 -2.70 -7.75 31.51
CA THR A 417 -2.64 -7.71 30.04
C THR A 417 -3.11 -6.37 29.48
N ARG A 418 -4.16 -5.77 30.06
CA ARG A 418 -4.67 -4.47 29.62
C ARG A 418 -3.74 -3.33 30.03
N GLU A 419 -3.18 -3.41 31.23
CA GLU A 419 -2.15 -2.46 31.71
C GLU A 419 -0.94 -2.45 30.76
N TRP A 420 -0.42 -3.62 30.35
CA TRP A 420 0.65 -3.71 29.35
C TRP A 420 0.28 -3.18 27.97
N LEU A 421 -0.94 -3.43 27.49
CA LEU A 421 -1.39 -2.94 26.18
C LEU A 421 -1.57 -1.41 26.18
N ASP A 422 -2.13 -0.84 27.25
CA ASP A 422 -2.26 0.61 27.43
C ASP A 422 -0.89 1.30 27.53
N ASP A 423 0.06 0.76 28.31
CA ASP A 423 1.43 1.29 28.45
C ASP A 423 2.24 1.18 27.15
N LEU A 424 2.06 0.11 26.36
CA LEU A 424 2.68 -0.06 25.04
C LEU A 424 1.96 0.75 23.93
N GLY A 425 0.80 1.34 24.21
CA GLY A 425 -0.01 2.09 23.24
C GLY A 425 -0.75 1.21 22.21
N VAL A 426 -0.87 -0.09 22.45
CA VAL A 426 -1.65 -1.01 21.61
C VAL A 426 -3.12 -0.88 22.00
N ALA A 427 -3.97 -0.44 21.07
CA ALA A 427 -5.40 -0.37 21.35
C ALA A 427 -5.98 -1.79 21.51
N TRP A 428 -6.95 -1.95 22.39
CA TRP A 428 -7.59 -3.25 22.63
C TRP A 428 -9.11 -3.12 22.79
N PHE A 429 -9.81 -4.24 22.62
CA PHE A 429 -11.26 -4.33 22.75
C PHE A 429 -11.71 -5.75 23.13
N GLY A 430 -12.94 -5.84 23.64
CA GLY A 430 -13.51 -7.07 24.20
C GLY A 430 -12.79 -7.51 25.48
N SER A 431 -13.18 -8.69 25.97
CA SER A 431 -12.57 -9.35 27.12
C SER A 431 -13.07 -10.80 27.20
N PHE A 432 -12.51 -11.60 28.10
CA PHE A 432 -12.90 -13.00 28.24
C PHE A 432 -14.41 -13.19 28.46
N ALA A 433 -15.08 -12.28 29.17
CA ALA A 433 -16.50 -12.42 29.55
C ALA A 433 -17.40 -11.20 29.30
N ASP A 434 -16.85 -10.07 28.85
CA ASP A 434 -17.61 -8.83 28.60
C ASP A 434 -17.34 -8.26 27.19
N PRO A 435 -18.30 -8.39 26.24
CA PRO A 435 -18.21 -7.82 24.90
C PRO A 435 -18.55 -6.32 24.85
N THR A 436 -18.98 -5.70 25.96
CA THR A 436 -19.34 -4.26 25.99
C THR A 436 -18.14 -3.32 26.05
N LEU A 437 -16.93 -3.86 26.22
CA LEU A 437 -15.66 -3.13 26.08
C LEU A 437 -15.33 -2.90 24.59
N ILE A 438 -16.14 -2.09 23.90
CA ILE A 438 -15.98 -1.79 22.48
C ILE A 438 -14.83 -0.78 22.26
N ARG A 439 -14.11 -0.88 21.14
CA ARG A 439 -13.19 0.19 20.69
C ARG A 439 -13.79 0.90 19.50
N ILE A 440 -13.95 2.22 19.61
CA ILE A 440 -14.27 3.09 18.48
C ILE A 440 -13.00 3.83 18.05
N ALA A 441 -12.73 3.87 16.76
CA ALA A 441 -11.54 4.48 16.19
C ALA A 441 -11.86 5.24 14.89
N GLY A 442 -11.29 6.44 14.74
CA GLY A 442 -11.53 7.30 13.58
C GLY A 442 -10.57 7.01 12.42
N ALA A 443 -11.10 6.76 11.22
CA ALA A 443 -10.34 6.54 10.00
C ALA A 443 -10.93 7.33 8.83
N GLY A 444 -10.14 8.23 8.24
CA GLY A 444 -10.47 9.06 7.07
C GLY A 444 -11.90 9.63 7.02
N GLY A 445 -12.44 10.06 8.16
CA GLY A 445 -13.78 10.65 8.28
C GLY A 445 -14.92 9.71 8.71
N PHE A 446 -14.66 8.40 8.89
CA PHE A 446 -15.57 7.46 9.56
C PHE A 446 -15.16 7.22 11.01
N GLN A 447 -16.13 6.87 11.85
CA GLN A 447 -15.92 6.13 13.10
C GLN A 447 -16.14 4.63 12.87
N ILE A 448 -15.14 3.79 13.18
CA ILE A 448 -15.23 2.33 13.09
C ILE A 448 -15.27 1.76 14.51
N ALA A 449 -16.30 0.98 14.83
CA ALA A 449 -16.46 0.28 16.09
C ALA A 449 -16.08 -1.20 15.95
N PHE A 450 -15.26 -1.69 16.87
CA PHE A 450 -14.81 -3.07 16.98
C PHE A 450 -15.38 -3.71 18.25
N VAL A 451 -16.08 -4.85 18.09
CA VAL A 451 -16.81 -5.55 19.16
C VAL A 451 -16.34 -7.00 19.20
N GLY A 452 -15.60 -7.39 20.25
CA GLY A 452 -15.10 -8.75 20.42
C GLY A 452 -16.08 -9.59 21.24
N TRP A 453 -16.33 -10.85 20.86
CA TRP A 453 -17.26 -11.71 21.57
C TRP A 453 -16.76 -13.14 21.81
N ASN A 454 -16.45 -13.48 23.06
CA ASN A 454 -16.19 -14.87 23.47
C ASN A 454 -17.52 -15.61 23.69
N VAL A 455 -17.88 -16.49 22.76
CA VAL A 455 -19.12 -17.29 22.80
C VAL A 455 -19.12 -18.30 23.96
N PHE A 456 -17.96 -18.74 24.42
CA PHE A 456 -17.81 -19.76 25.45
C PHE A 456 -18.00 -19.22 26.89
N ALA A 457 -17.98 -17.90 27.06
CA ALA A 457 -17.96 -17.26 28.38
C ALA A 457 -18.89 -16.04 28.54
N SER A 458 -19.53 -15.54 27.48
CA SER A 458 -20.38 -14.35 27.54
C SER A 458 -21.69 -14.50 26.74
N SER A 459 -22.76 -13.87 27.22
CA SER A 459 -24.11 -14.05 26.68
C SER A 459 -24.40 -13.21 25.43
N GLU A 460 -25.37 -13.65 24.61
CA GLU A 460 -25.89 -12.82 23.51
C GLU A 460 -26.57 -11.54 24.03
N ASP A 461 -27.16 -11.54 25.23
CA ASP A 461 -27.80 -10.34 25.84
C ASP A 461 -26.79 -9.23 26.18
N THR A 462 -25.52 -9.59 26.38
CA THR A 462 -24.41 -8.62 26.50
C THR A 462 -23.94 -8.13 25.13
N LEU A 463 -23.91 -9.01 24.11
CA LEU A 463 -23.56 -8.62 22.73
C LEU A 463 -24.58 -7.65 22.11
N VAL A 464 -25.88 -7.88 22.33
CA VAL A 464 -26.96 -6.97 21.86
C VAL A 464 -26.73 -5.54 22.32
N LYS A 465 -26.24 -5.33 23.55
CA LYS A 465 -25.94 -4.00 24.11
C LYS A 465 -24.71 -3.39 23.46
N ALA A 466 -23.65 -4.17 23.29
CA ALA A 466 -22.40 -3.73 22.66
C ALA A 466 -22.64 -3.29 21.20
N ILE A 467 -23.41 -4.06 20.42
CA ILE A 467 -23.76 -3.71 19.04
C ILE A 467 -24.71 -2.51 19.00
N ALA A 468 -25.68 -2.40 19.92
CA ALA A 468 -26.53 -1.21 20.01
C ALA A 468 -25.72 0.08 20.26
N GLN A 469 -24.79 0.05 21.22
CA GLN A 469 -23.89 1.19 21.49
C GLN A 469 -23.00 1.49 20.28
N ALA A 470 -22.42 0.48 19.65
CA ALA A 470 -21.63 0.61 18.43
C ALA A 470 -22.43 1.11 17.21
N ARG A 471 -23.77 1.04 17.25
CA ARG A 471 -24.65 1.66 16.24
C ARG A 471 -24.98 3.11 16.54
N ASP A 472 -25.10 3.49 17.81
CA ASP A 472 -25.36 4.87 18.23
C ASP A 472 -24.10 5.76 18.15
N GLU A 473 -22.90 5.19 18.33
CA GLU A 473 -21.63 5.95 18.46
C GLU A 473 -20.70 5.88 17.22
N ALA A 474 -20.99 5.07 16.20
CA ALA A 474 -20.09 4.88 15.05
C ALA A 474 -20.79 4.83 13.67
N ASP A 475 -20.00 4.81 12.60
CA ASP A 475 -20.46 4.68 11.20
C ASP A 475 -20.46 3.23 10.70
N PHE A 476 -19.62 2.37 11.28
CA PHE A 476 -19.40 0.99 10.84
C PHE A 476 -19.10 0.11 12.06
N THR A 477 -19.68 -1.09 12.14
CA THR A 477 -19.48 -2.01 13.26
C THR A 477 -18.96 -3.37 12.78
N VAL A 478 -17.71 -3.66 13.16
CA VAL A 478 -17.06 -4.96 12.99
C VAL A 478 -17.29 -5.78 14.25
N VAL A 479 -17.84 -6.98 14.10
CA VAL A 479 -17.97 -7.94 15.21
C VAL A 479 -16.99 -9.08 15.01
N MET A 480 -16.17 -9.35 16.02
CA MET A 480 -15.16 -10.42 16.01
C MET A 480 -15.50 -11.50 17.04
N PRO A 481 -16.31 -12.51 16.65
CA PRO A 481 -16.67 -13.62 17.53
C PRO A 481 -15.58 -14.71 17.54
N HIS A 482 -15.16 -15.09 18.74
CA HIS A 482 -14.28 -16.23 18.96
C HIS A 482 -15.15 -17.47 19.26
N TRP A 483 -15.28 -18.37 18.28
CA TRP A 483 -16.44 -19.28 18.20
C TRP A 483 -16.23 -20.57 17.39
N GLY A 484 -17.24 -21.44 17.39
CA GLY A 484 -17.27 -22.63 16.53
C GLY A 484 -16.64 -23.86 17.16
N THR A 485 -15.83 -24.59 16.39
CA THR A 485 -15.17 -25.83 16.83
C THR A 485 -13.82 -25.93 16.14
N GLU A 486 -12.77 -26.21 16.93
CA GLU A 486 -11.40 -26.35 16.44
C GLU A 486 -11.29 -27.34 15.26
N TYR A 487 -10.44 -26.99 14.30
CA TYR A 487 -10.06 -27.79 13.13
C TYR A 487 -11.21 -28.18 12.18
N GLN A 488 -12.39 -27.55 12.28
CA GLN A 488 -13.46 -27.69 11.29
C GLN A 488 -13.32 -26.61 10.20
N SER A 489 -13.09 -27.01 8.95
CA SER A 489 -12.87 -26.09 7.81
C SER A 489 -14.14 -25.54 7.16
N VAL A 490 -15.32 -25.84 7.72
CA VAL A 490 -16.62 -25.31 7.31
C VAL A 490 -17.37 -24.89 8.57
N HIS A 491 -18.07 -23.76 8.52
CA HIS A 491 -18.82 -23.25 9.66
C HIS A 491 -19.91 -24.23 10.15
N SER A 492 -20.17 -24.21 11.45
CA SER A 492 -21.26 -24.97 12.06
C SER A 492 -22.63 -24.28 11.91
N ALA A 493 -23.71 -25.06 11.93
CA ALA A 493 -25.07 -24.52 11.85
C ALA A 493 -25.40 -23.52 12.99
N GLU A 494 -24.73 -23.63 14.15
CA GLU A 494 -24.87 -22.66 15.23
C GLU A 494 -24.08 -21.37 14.96
N GLN A 495 -22.86 -21.43 14.41
CA GLN A 495 -22.15 -20.22 13.94
C GLN A 495 -22.98 -19.45 12.92
N ARG A 496 -23.61 -20.14 11.96
CA ARG A 496 -24.51 -19.51 10.97
C ARG A 496 -25.73 -18.84 11.62
N ARG A 497 -26.38 -19.54 12.56
CA ARG A 497 -27.51 -19.00 13.33
C ARG A 497 -27.10 -17.79 14.19
N LEU A 498 -25.89 -17.79 14.75
CA LEU A 498 -25.34 -16.65 15.48
C LEU A 498 -24.98 -15.50 14.53
N ALA A 499 -24.42 -15.78 13.35
CA ALA A 499 -24.17 -14.77 12.32
C ALA A 499 -25.47 -14.09 11.85
N GLU A 500 -26.51 -14.86 11.54
CA GLU A 500 -27.86 -14.34 11.23
C GLU A 500 -28.41 -13.43 12.34
N ARG A 501 -28.15 -13.76 13.62
CA ARG A 501 -28.53 -12.91 14.76
C ARG A 501 -27.68 -11.65 14.88
N ILE A 502 -26.37 -11.72 14.71
CA ILE A 502 -25.43 -10.58 14.80
C ILE A 502 -25.73 -9.57 13.68
N VAL A 503 -25.98 -10.05 12.46
CA VAL A 503 -26.49 -9.23 11.35
C VAL A 503 -27.83 -8.58 11.72
N GLY A 504 -28.75 -9.34 12.33
CA GLY A 504 -30.02 -8.82 12.83
C GLY A 504 -29.92 -7.79 13.97
N MET A 505 -28.77 -7.70 14.66
CA MET A 505 -28.47 -6.63 15.62
C MET A 505 -27.90 -5.37 14.94
N GLY A 506 -27.45 -5.50 13.68
CA GLY A 506 -26.92 -4.41 12.84
C GLY A 506 -25.41 -4.24 12.88
N ALA A 507 -24.66 -5.34 12.92
CA ALA A 507 -23.25 -5.33 12.49
C ALA A 507 -23.14 -5.12 10.97
N ASP A 508 -22.06 -4.47 10.50
CA ASP A 508 -21.78 -4.28 9.07
C ASP A 508 -20.74 -5.27 8.51
N LEU A 509 -20.00 -5.96 9.40
CA LEU A 509 -19.02 -6.99 9.07
C LEU A 509 -18.87 -7.96 10.26
N ILE A 510 -18.76 -9.27 9.97
CA ILE A 510 -18.40 -10.30 10.95
C ILE A 510 -17.09 -10.98 10.53
N VAL A 511 -16.11 -11.07 11.44
CA VAL A 511 -14.82 -11.75 11.21
C VAL A 511 -14.49 -12.65 12.40
N GLY A 512 -14.73 -13.95 12.27
CA GLY A 512 -14.52 -14.91 13.35
C GLY A 512 -13.07 -15.41 13.50
N SER A 513 -12.81 -16.07 14.62
CA SER A 513 -11.58 -16.83 14.89
C SER A 513 -11.87 -18.07 15.77
N HIS A 514 -10.87 -18.68 16.44
CA HIS A 514 -10.91 -19.89 17.29
C HIS A 514 -10.78 -21.23 16.56
N SER A 515 -11.28 -21.39 15.33
CA SER A 515 -11.22 -22.69 14.66
C SER A 515 -9.78 -23.13 14.29
N HIS A 516 -8.79 -22.25 14.39
CA HIS A 516 -7.38 -22.38 13.97
C HIS A 516 -7.12 -22.69 12.48
N VAL A 517 -8.12 -23.22 11.78
CA VAL A 517 -8.18 -23.41 10.33
C VAL A 517 -9.10 -22.35 9.71
N VAL A 518 -8.80 -21.94 8.48
CA VAL A 518 -9.67 -21.09 7.67
C VAL A 518 -11.07 -21.74 7.53
N GLN A 519 -12.12 -20.94 7.70
CA GLN A 519 -13.49 -21.33 7.37
C GLN A 519 -14.02 -20.50 6.21
N ASP A 520 -15.19 -20.86 5.73
CA ASP A 520 -15.85 -20.25 4.58
C ASP A 520 -16.45 -18.87 4.89
N THR A 521 -17.07 -18.27 3.86
CA THR A 521 -17.61 -16.92 3.92
C THR A 521 -19.02 -16.86 3.33
N GLU A 522 -19.86 -15.96 3.82
CA GLU A 522 -21.22 -15.71 3.31
C GLU A 522 -21.51 -14.20 3.26
N VAL A 523 -22.56 -13.80 2.54
CA VAL A 523 -23.18 -12.48 2.70
C VAL A 523 -24.62 -12.68 3.17
N ILE A 524 -24.87 -12.33 4.42
CA ILE A 524 -26.16 -12.51 5.09
C ILE A 524 -26.86 -11.15 5.11
N GLN A 525 -28.00 -11.04 4.43
CA GLN A 525 -28.81 -9.80 4.33
C GLN A 525 -28.05 -8.55 3.81
N GLY A 526 -26.90 -8.74 3.15
CA GLY A 526 -26.02 -7.67 2.66
C GLY A 526 -24.75 -7.47 3.49
N VAL A 527 -24.67 -8.06 4.69
CA VAL A 527 -23.51 -8.02 5.57
C VAL A 527 -22.56 -9.17 5.26
N PRO A 528 -21.26 -8.92 4.98
CA PRO A 528 -20.27 -9.98 4.83
C PRO A 528 -19.96 -10.68 6.16
N VAL A 529 -19.78 -11.99 6.09
CA VAL A 529 -19.41 -12.87 7.19
C VAL A 529 -18.22 -13.70 6.76
N VAL A 530 -17.12 -13.61 7.50
CA VAL A 530 -15.96 -14.51 7.42
C VAL A 530 -15.98 -15.36 8.68
N TYR A 531 -16.27 -16.67 8.55
CA TYR A 531 -16.53 -17.48 9.74
C TYR A 531 -15.27 -17.76 10.57
N SER A 532 -14.10 -17.86 9.92
CA SER A 532 -12.81 -17.87 10.60
C SER A 532 -11.66 -17.54 9.65
N LEU A 533 -10.73 -16.70 10.12
CA LEU A 533 -9.45 -16.46 9.46
C LEU A 533 -8.43 -17.59 9.70
N GLY A 534 -8.67 -18.49 10.65
CA GLY A 534 -7.66 -19.42 11.16
C GLY A 534 -6.56 -18.70 11.95
N ASN A 535 -5.38 -19.32 12.03
CA ASN A 535 -4.20 -18.73 12.67
C ASN A 535 -3.56 -17.59 11.85
N PHE A 536 -2.78 -16.73 12.52
CA PHE A 536 -1.76 -15.88 11.89
C PHE A 536 -0.36 -16.19 12.44
N VAL A 537 -0.19 -16.15 13.76
CA VAL A 537 1.06 -16.53 14.45
C VAL A 537 0.74 -17.66 15.44
N PHE A 538 1.12 -18.89 15.10
CA PHE A 538 0.87 -20.07 15.93
C PHE A 538 1.86 -21.20 15.59
N ASP A 539 2.07 -22.13 16.52
CA ASP A 539 3.04 -23.24 16.42
C ASP A 539 2.39 -24.63 16.25
N GLN A 540 1.10 -24.70 15.90
CA GLN A 540 0.35 -25.96 15.85
C GLN A 540 0.97 -26.95 14.83
N PRO A 541 1.19 -28.23 15.19
CA PRO A 541 1.81 -29.23 14.32
C PRO A 541 0.82 -29.86 13.32
N ILE A 542 -0.33 -29.22 13.08
CA ILE A 542 -1.43 -29.72 12.26
C ILE A 542 -1.34 -29.03 10.88
N PRO A 543 -1.14 -29.78 9.77
CA PRO A 543 -0.96 -29.18 8.43
C PRO A 543 -2.09 -28.25 8.01
N GLU A 544 -3.32 -28.57 8.40
CA GLU A 544 -4.52 -27.77 8.13
C GLU A 544 -4.50 -26.39 8.80
N THR A 545 -3.71 -26.21 9.88
CA THR A 545 -3.55 -24.92 10.59
C THR A 545 -2.35 -24.09 10.11
N TRP A 546 -1.62 -24.58 9.09
CA TRP A 546 -0.48 -23.86 8.48
C TRP A 546 -0.88 -22.91 7.35
N THR A 547 -2.18 -22.80 7.06
CA THR A 547 -2.74 -21.78 6.15
C THR A 547 -3.78 -20.98 6.93
N GLY A 548 -3.63 -19.67 6.90
CA GLY A 548 -4.58 -18.69 7.41
C GLY A 548 -5.01 -17.70 6.32
N LEU A 549 -5.97 -16.85 6.65
CA LEU A 549 -6.29 -15.65 5.89
C LEU A 549 -5.97 -14.41 6.73
N SER A 550 -5.53 -13.36 6.07
CA SER A 550 -5.78 -12.00 6.50
C SER A 550 -6.91 -11.41 5.63
N LEU A 551 -7.65 -10.44 6.17
CA LEU A 551 -8.74 -9.76 5.50
C LEU A 551 -8.41 -8.27 5.39
N GLY A 552 -8.02 -7.83 4.21
CA GLY A 552 -7.99 -6.40 3.89
C GLY A 552 -9.43 -5.89 3.73
N VAL A 553 -9.75 -4.72 4.29
CA VAL A 553 -11.07 -4.09 4.19
C VAL A 553 -10.90 -2.63 3.80
N THR A 554 -11.68 -2.17 2.82
CA THR A 554 -11.92 -0.75 2.55
C THR A 554 -13.39 -0.41 2.73
N VAL A 555 -13.66 0.73 3.38
CA VAL A 555 -15.01 1.27 3.59
C VAL A 555 -15.11 2.59 2.84
N GLU A 556 -16.11 2.70 1.97
CA GLU A 556 -16.55 3.92 1.29
C GLU A 556 -18.04 4.19 1.65
N PRO A 557 -18.58 5.40 1.43
CA PRO A 557 -19.94 5.73 1.87
C PRO A 557 -21.01 4.80 1.29
N GLN A 558 -20.80 4.32 0.06
CA GLN A 558 -21.73 3.48 -0.70
C GLN A 558 -21.35 2.00 -0.73
N PHE A 559 -20.12 1.61 -0.35
CA PHE A 559 -19.61 0.24 -0.54
C PHE A 559 -18.63 -0.17 0.57
N VAL A 560 -18.59 -1.48 0.84
CA VAL A 560 -17.50 -2.14 1.56
C VAL A 560 -16.79 -3.08 0.59
N THR A 561 -15.46 -3.08 0.57
CA THR A 561 -14.67 -4.02 -0.23
C THR A 561 -13.80 -4.88 0.68
N LEU A 562 -13.92 -6.20 0.56
CA LEU A 562 -13.17 -7.20 1.29
C LEU A 562 -12.16 -7.85 0.34
N TYR A 563 -10.92 -8.01 0.79
CA TYR A 563 -9.81 -8.63 0.09
C TYR A 563 -9.34 -9.80 0.95
N LEU A 564 -9.53 -11.03 0.47
CA LEU A 564 -9.00 -12.23 1.12
C LEU A 564 -7.51 -12.36 0.76
N LEU A 565 -6.65 -12.37 1.77
CA LEU A 565 -5.19 -12.34 1.64
C LEU A 565 -4.60 -13.62 2.26
N PRO A 566 -4.36 -14.69 1.50
CA PRO A 566 -3.87 -15.95 2.06
C PRO A 566 -2.43 -15.89 2.59
N VAL A 567 -2.20 -16.52 3.74
CA VAL A 567 -0.93 -16.50 4.48
C VAL A 567 -0.57 -17.92 4.91
N GLY A 568 0.67 -18.35 4.67
CA GLY A 568 1.22 -19.57 5.25
C GLY A 568 1.81 -19.27 6.62
N THR A 569 1.42 -19.99 7.67
CA THR A 569 1.67 -19.64 9.09
C THR A 569 2.61 -20.60 9.82
N LYS A 570 3.29 -21.47 9.06
CA LYS A 570 4.08 -22.59 9.58
C LYS A 570 5.25 -22.13 10.47
N ASP A 571 5.55 -22.94 11.49
CA ASP A 571 6.66 -22.72 12.45
C ASP A 571 6.58 -21.39 13.23
N GLY A 572 5.42 -20.70 13.23
CA GLY A 572 5.20 -19.42 13.92
C GLY A 572 5.56 -18.18 13.11
N GLN A 573 5.91 -18.31 11.83
CA GLN A 573 6.25 -17.19 10.95
C GLN A 573 5.20 -17.10 9.81
N PRO A 574 4.31 -16.09 9.79
CA PRO A 574 3.39 -15.87 8.69
C PRO A 574 4.13 -15.35 7.46
N VAL A 575 3.77 -15.86 6.29
CA VAL A 575 4.33 -15.47 4.98
C VAL A 575 3.19 -15.32 3.96
N PRO A 576 3.05 -14.20 3.23
CA PRO A 576 2.03 -14.05 2.20
C PRO A 576 2.17 -15.12 1.11
N LEU A 577 1.08 -15.83 0.79
CA LEU A 577 1.13 -16.90 -0.21
C LEU A 577 1.25 -16.33 -1.63
N SER A 578 2.09 -16.95 -2.46
CA SER A 578 2.19 -16.64 -3.89
C SER A 578 0.86 -16.88 -4.60
N ASP A 579 0.63 -16.19 -5.73
CA ASP A 579 -0.65 -16.22 -6.45
C ASP A 579 -1.15 -17.65 -6.73
N ALA A 580 -0.24 -18.58 -7.07
CA ALA A 580 -0.59 -19.99 -7.30
C ALA A 580 -1.07 -20.73 -6.05
N ALA A 581 -0.51 -20.44 -4.87
CA ALA A 581 -0.92 -21.04 -3.59
C ALA A 581 -2.15 -20.33 -2.98
N ALA A 582 -2.30 -19.03 -3.24
CA ALA A 582 -3.53 -18.29 -2.96
C ALA A 582 -4.70 -18.85 -3.80
N GLU A 583 -4.50 -19.16 -5.08
CA GLU A 583 -5.50 -19.80 -5.94
C GLU A 583 -5.86 -21.22 -5.51
N GLU A 584 -4.90 -22.00 -5.02
CA GLU A 584 -5.19 -23.30 -4.38
C GLU A 584 -6.06 -23.10 -3.12
N THR A 585 -5.71 -22.14 -2.27
CA THR A 585 -6.48 -21.78 -1.06
C THR A 585 -7.90 -21.31 -1.40
N PHE A 586 -8.09 -20.48 -2.43
CA PHE A 586 -9.42 -20.04 -2.88
C PHE A 586 -10.24 -21.18 -3.51
N SER A 587 -9.59 -22.21 -4.06
CA SER A 587 -10.26 -23.36 -4.68
C SER A 587 -10.84 -24.37 -3.68
N ILE A 588 -10.33 -24.39 -2.44
CA ILE A 588 -10.85 -25.25 -1.35
C ILE A 588 -11.91 -24.56 -0.49
N LEU A 589 -12.07 -23.24 -0.61
CA LEU A 589 -13.19 -22.52 0.02
C LEU A 589 -14.53 -22.93 -0.62
N PRO A 590 -15.58 -23.23 0.17
CA PRO A 590 -16.91 -23.54 -0.31
C PRO A 590 -17.49 -22.53 -1.31
N ALA A 591 -17.99 -23.08 -2.44
CA ALA A 591 -18.59 -22.35 -3.55
C ALA A 591 -19.91 -21.59 -3.21
N SER A 592 -20.38 -21.68 -1.95
CA SER A 592 -21.47 -20.87 -1.39
C SER A 592 -21.05 -19.43 -1.08
N SER A 593 -19.75 -19.16 -0.98
CA SER A 593 -19.24 -17.81 -0.76
C SER A 593 -19.54 -16.89 -1.95
N SER A 594 -20.22 -15.77 -1.69
CA SER A 594 -20.68 -14.83 -2.74
C SER A 594 -19.58 -13.93 -3.30
N PHE A 595 -18.32 -14.40 -3.28
CA PHE A 595 -17.10 -13.68 -3.64
C PHE A 595 -16.66 -13.90 -5.10
N TYR A 596 -17.38 -14.72 -5.88
CA TYR A 596 -16.87 -15.27 -7.16
C TYR A 596 -17.20 -14.48 -8.45
N ASP A 597 -18.00 -13.41 -8.39
CA ASP A 597 -18.38 -12.62 -9.58
C ASP A 597 -17.78 -11.20 -9.53
N LEU A 598 -16.52 -11.07 -9.96
CA LEU A 598 -15.85 -9.89 -10.57
C LEU A 598 -14.39 -10.30 -10.94
N PRO A 599 -13.62 -9.53 -11.76
CA PRO A 599 -12.48 -10.08 -12.51
C PRO A 599 -11.19 -10.41 -11.73
N ALA A 600 -11.19 -10.36 -10.40
CA ALA A 600 -10.09 -10.81 -9.54
C ALA A 600 -10.64 -11.71 -8.43
N ARG A 601 -10.07 -12.91 -8.26
CA ARG A 601 -10.48 -13.86 -7.21
C ARG A 601 -10.05 -13.34 -5.83
N GLY A 602 -10.86 -13.65 -4.82
CA GLY A 602 -10.62 -13.23 -3.44
C GLY A 602 -11.11 -11.82 -3.08
N VAL A 603 -11.73 -11.07 -4.01
CA VAL A 603 -12.25 -9.71 -3.74
C VAL A 603 -13.78 -9.69 -3.80
N LEU A 604 -14.43 -9.24 -2.72
CA LEU A 604 -15.88 -9.00 -2.66
C LEU A 604 -16.15 -7.51 -2.45
N ARG A 605 -17.03 -6.92 -3.27
CA ARG A 605 -17.58 -5.58 -3.03
C ARG A 605 -19.08 -5.65 -2.78
N VAL A 606 -19.52 -5.29 -1.57
CA VAL A 606 -20.95 -5.17 -1.22
C VAL A 606 -21.38 -3.70 -1.14
N PRO A 607 -22.64 -3.35 -1.46
CA PRO A 607 -23.20 -2.07 -1.08
C PRO A 607 -23.20 -1.92 0.45
N ARG A 608 -22.75 -0.77 0.96
CA ARG A 608 -22.88 -0.47 2.40
C ARG A 608 -24.35 -0.25 2.74
N LEU A 609 -24.83 -0.89 3.79
CA LEU A 609 -26.21 -0.72 4.26
C LEU A 609 -26.39 0.68 4.88
N ALA A 610 -27.55 1.29 4.65
CA ALA A 610 -27.93 2.50 5.38
C ALA A 610 -28.36 2.11 6.80
N ARG A 611 -27.83 2.83 7.81
CA ARG A 611 -28.05 2.57 9.24
C ARG A 611 -29.39 3.07 9.77
#